data_AF-X1DIA0-F1
#
_entry.id   AF-X1DIA0-F1
#
_cell.length_a   1.000
_cell.length_b   1.000
_cell.length_c   1.000
_cell.angle_alpha   90.00
_cell.angle_beta   90.00
_cell.angle_gamma   90.00
#
_symmetry.space_group_name_H-M   'P 1'
#
loop_
_entity.id
_entity.type
_entity.pdbx_description
1 polymer ?
#
loop_
_entity_poly.entity_id
_entity_poly.type
_entity_poly.pdbx_seq_one_letter_code
_entity_poly.pdbx_strand_id
1 'polypeptide(L)'
;MPWNTGVPKSKKSKMRNWPRTQENDPYSFASAEISEALSNQTGYPVSVGYNEFCSPSLDEAFAAAMIMNPEKIIVITPMMTRGGEHSEKDIPEAIKRAKKKNPKIEFAYVWPFDMKEIATFLVEQLKRYF
;
A
#
# COMPACT_ATOMS: atom_id res chain seq x y z
N MET A 1 4.82 -24.49 -5.97
CA MET A 1 6.13 -24.03 -6.48
C MET A 1 6.14 -22.51 -6.40
N PRO A 2 7.08 -21.86 -5.70
CA PRO A 2 7.12 -20.41 -5.65
C PRO A 2 7.74 -19.87 -6.94
N TRP A 3 7.06 -18.92 -7.56
CA TRP A 3 7.58 -18.18 -8.71
C TRP A 3 8.72 -17.26 -8.26
N ASN A 4 9.97 -17.70 -8.44
CA ASN A 4 11.13 -16.86 -8.22
C ASN A 4 11.32 -15.99 -9.47
N THR A 5 10.87 -14.73 -9.44
CA THR A 5 10.86 -13.84 -10.62
C THR A 5 12.25 -13.43 -11.11
N GLY A 6 13.36 -13.92 -10.53
CA GLY A 6 14.70 -13.91 -11.14
C GLY A 6 15.27 -12.53 -11.52
N VAL A 7 14.59 -11.42 -11.20
CA VAL A 7 15.03 -10.09 -11.59
C VAL A 7 16.25 -9.73 -10.74
N PRO A 8 17.44 -9.51 -11.34
CA PRO A 8 18.63 -9.11 -10.62
C PRO A 8 18.37 -7.87 -9.76
N LYS A 9 18.91 -7.82 -8.53
CA LYS A 9 18.72 -6.69 -7.58
C LYS A 9 18.99 -5.32 -8.21
N SER A 10 19.96 -5.24 -9.13
CA SER A 10 20.29 -4.02 -9.88
C SER A 10 19.19 -3.57 -10.85
N LYS A 11 18.45 -4.50 -11.46
CA LYS A 11 17.31 -4.18 -12.34
C LYS A 11 16.08 -3.75 -11.53
N LYS A 12 15.79 -4.41 -10.40
CA LYS A 12 14.68 -3.99 -9.51
C LYS A 12 14.88 -2.57 -8.98
N SER A 13 16.10 -2.21 -8.60
CA SER A 13 16.45 -0.85 -8.15
C SER A 13 16.28 0.19 -9.27
N LYS A 14 16.76 -0.11 -10.49
CA LYS A 14 16.55 0.77 -11.66
C LYS A 14 15.06 0.96 -11.99
N MET A 15 14.27 -0.10 -11.91
CA MET A 15 12.83 -0.04 -12.19
C MET A 15 12.07 0.77 -11.14
N ARG A 16 12.45 0.62 -9.86
CA ARG A 16 11.89 1.36 -8.72
C ARG A 16 12.06 2.89 -8.87
N ASN A 17 13.21 3.33 -9.38
CA ASN A 17 13.53 4.75 -9.54
C ASN A 17 13.30 5.28 -10.96
N TRP A 18 12.64 4.51 -11.83
CA TRP A 18 12.33 4.97 -13.18
C TRP A 18 11.35 6.16 -13.12
N PRO A 19 11.62 7.29 -13.81
CA PRO A 19 10.74 8.45 -13.83
C PRO A 19 9.33 8.07 -14.28
N ARG A 20 8.33 8.32 -13.41
CA ARG A 20 6.95 7.97 -13.69
C ARG A 20 6.21 9.15 -14.30
N THR A 21 5.45 8.86 -15.34
CA THR A 21 4.46 9.76 -15.94
C THR A 21 3.13 9.02 -15.98
N GLN A 22 2.03 9.75 -16.14
CA GLN A 22 0.70 9.13 -16.19
C GLN A 22 0.60 8.12 -17.33
N GLU A 23 1.31 8.36 -18.43
CA GLU A 23 1.35 7.49 -19.61
C GLU A 23 2.15 6.21 -19.38
N ASN A 24 3.27 6.29 -18.66
CA ASN A 24 4.18 5.15 -18.50
C ASN A 24 3.91 4.31 -17.24
N ASP A 25 3.14 4.85 -16.29
CA ASP A 25 2.75 4.19 -15.06
C ASP A 25 1.43 4.72 -14.50
N PRO A 26 0.31 4.38 -15.16
CA PRO A 26 -1.03 4.76 -14.69
C PRO A 26 -1.35 4.18 -13.31
N TYR A 27 -0.68 3.09 -12.88
CA TYR A 27 -0.92 2.45 -11.59
C TYR A 27 -0.46 3.33 -10.41
N SER A 28 0.73 3.94 -10.52
CA SER A 28 1.21 4.87 -9.48
C SER A 28 0.33 6.11 -9.39
N PHE A 29 -0.13 6.64 -10.53
CA PHE A 29 -1.06 7.77 -10.55
C PHE A 29 -2.41 7.43 -9.93
N ALA A 30 -3.01 6.28 -10.27
CA ALA A 30 -4.25 5.82 -9.63
C ALA A 30 -4.07 5.58 -8.11
N SER A 31 -2.90 5.11 -7.69
CA SER A 31 -2.58 4.95 -6.26
C SER A 31 -2.50 6.31 -5.55
N ALA A 32 -1.93 7.32 -6.20
CA ALA A 32 -1.89 8.69 -5.69
C ALA A 32 -3.29 9.31 -5.61
N GLU A 33 -4.14 9.10 -6.62
CA GLU A 33 -5.54 9.56 -6.62
C GLU A 33 -6.34 8.97 -5.45
N ILE A 34 -6.20 7.67 -5.19
CA ILE A 34 -6.85 7.02 -4.04
C ILE A 34 -6.32 7.61 -2.73
N SER A 35 -5.01 7.85 -2.63
CA SER A 35 -4.39 8.46 -1.45
C SER A 35 -4.95 9.86 -1.17
N GLU A 36 -5.07 10.69 -2.20
CA GLU A 36 -5.65 12.03 -2.09
C GLU A 36 -7.13 11.96 -1.69
N ALA A 37 -7.90 11.08 -2.33
CA ALA A 37 -9.31 10.89 -1.98
C ALA A 37 -9.51 10.42 -0.53
N LEU A 38 -8.64 9.54 -0.03
CA LEU A 38 -8.67 9.09 1.37
C LEU A 38 -8.27 10.22 2.33
N SER A 39 -7.23 10.99 1.99
CA SER A 39 -6.79 12.14 2.78
C SER A 39 -7.93 13.16 2.91
N ASN A 40 -8.59 13.50 1.81
CA ASN A 40 -9.69 14.45 1.78
C ASN A 40 -10.91 13.97 2.58
N GLN A 41 -11.25 12.68 2.51
CA GLN A 41 -12.41 12.12 3.23
C GLN A 41 -12.17 11.93 4.72
N THR A 42 -10.94 11.63 5.12
CA THR A 42 -10.62 11.31 6.52
C THR A 42 -10.07 12.50 7.30
N GLY A 43 -9.55 13.52 6.62
CA GLY A 43 -8.86 14.65 7.22
C GLY A 43 -7.46 14.32 7.77
N TYR A 44 -6.95 13.11 7.52
CA TYR A 44 -5.62 12.68 7.94
C TYR A 44 -4.63 12.66 6.77
N PRO A 45 -3.33 12.91 7.01
CA PRO A 45 -2.31 12.71 5.99
C PRO A 45 -2.27 11.24 5.53
N VAL A 46 -2.34 11.01 4.23
CA VAL A 46 -2.23 9.68 3.62
C VAL A 46 -1.04 9.66 2.66
N SER A 47 -0.19 8.66 2.81
CA SER A 47 0.98 8.42 1.95
C SER A 47 0.88 7.03 1.32
N VAL A 48 1.27 6.92 0.06
CA VAL A 48 1.36 5.63 -0.64
C VAL A 48 2.71 4.96 -0.32
N GLY A 49 2.71 3.64 -0.19
CA GLY A 49 3.91 2.81 -0.14
C GLY A 49 3.72 1.55 -0.99
N TYR A 50 4.69 1.24 -1.84
CA TYR A 50 4.59 0.15 -2.82
C TYR A 50 5.38 -1.09 -2.36
N ASN A 51 4.76 -2.26 -2.48
CA ASN A 51 5.39 -3.56 -2.19
C ASN A 51 6.62 -3.80 -3.08
N GLU A 52 6.45 -3.63 -4.39
CA GLU A 52 7.51 -3.87 -5.37
C GLU A 52 7.48 -2.82 -6.48
N PHE A 53 8.60 -2.75 -7.21
CA PHE A 53 8.77 -2.07 -8.50
C PHE A 53 8.54 -0.56 -8.58
N CYS A 54 7.88 0.06 -7.60
CA CYS A 54 7.62 1.50 -7.56
C CYS A 54 8.18 2.10 -6.25
N SER A 55 8.38 3.41 -6.28
CA SER A 55 8.78 4.22 -5.12
C SER A 55 7.64 5.14 -4.71
N PRO A 56 7.52 5.47 -3.41
CA PRO A 56 8.35 4.96 -2.31
C PRO A 56 8.00 3.51 -1.94
N SER A 57 8.99 2.75 -1.49
CA SER A 57 8.79 1.46 -0.83
C SER A 57 8.00 1.61 0.48
N LEU A 58 7.46 0.50 1.02
CA LEU A 58 6.84 0.50 2.35
C LEU A 58 7.78 1.06 3.43
N ASP A 59 9.06 0.67 3.43
CA ASP A 59 10.04 1.13 4.42
C ASP A 59 10.32 2.65 4.29
N GLU A 60 10.37 3.18 3.07
CA GLU A 60 10.51 4.63 2.81
C GLU A 60 9.25 5.41 3.20
N ALA A 61 8.06 4.87 2.89
CA ALA A 61 6.78 5.47 3.27
C ALA A 61 6.62 5.53 4.80
N PHE A 62 7.00 4.47 5.52
CA PHE A 62 6.99 4.49 6.99
C PHE A 62 8.01 5.48 7.55
N ALA A 63 9.21 5.54 6.98
CA ALA A 63 10.20 6.53 7.42
C ALA A 63 9.70 7.96 7.25
N ALA A 64 9.04 8.27 6.12
CA ALA A 64 8.43 9.58 5.88
C ALA A 64 7.29 9.86 6.87
N ALA A 65 6.39 8.90 7.12
CA ALA A 65 5.31 9.05 8.08
C ALA A 65 5.82 9.30 9.51
N MET A 66 6.92 8.66 9.91
CA MET A 66 7.52 8.81 11.23
C MET A 66 8.12 10.19 11.48
N ILE A 67 8.52 10.93 10.43
CA ILE A 67 9.03 12.32 10.56
C ILE A 67 7.96 13.22 11.17
N MET A 68 6.68 12.91 10.95
CA MET A 68 5.56 13.65 11.52
C MET A 68 5.35 13.38 13.03
N ASN A 69 6.18 12.53 13.64
CA ASN A 69 6.08 12.10 15.04
C ASN A 69 4.66 11.64 15.46
N PRO A 70 4.02 10.73 14.71
CA PRO A 70 2.66 10.31 15.01
C PRO A 70 2.63 9.39 16.24
N GLU A 71 1.54 9.44 16.99
CA GLU A 71 1.26 8.43 18.02
C GLU A 71 0.85 7.08 17.39
N LYS A 72 0.21 7.12 16.21
CA LYS A 72 -0.32 5.96 15.51
C LYS A 72 -0.17 6.06 14.00
N ILE A 73 0.22 4.96 13.37
CA ILE A 73 0.24 4.77 11.92
C ILE A 73 -0.76 3.66 11.56
N ILE A 74 -1.73 4.00 10.72
CA ILE A 74 -2.71 3.06 10.18
C ILE A 74 -2.27 2.66 8.77
N VAL A 75 -2.21 1.35 8.52
CA VAL A 75 -1.83 0.77 7.23
C VAL A 75 -3.03 0.06 6.64
N ILE A 76 -3.37 0.37 5.40
CA ILE A 76 -4.45 -0.23 4.63
C ILE A 76 -3.97 -0.52 3.21
N THR A 77 -4.62 -1.44 2.50
CA THR A 77 -4.26 -1.81 1.13
C THR A 77 -5.50 -1.97 0.24
N PRO A 78 -5.47 -1.56 -1.05
CA PRO A 78 -6.57 -1.82 -1.98
C PRO A 78 -6.67 -3.29 -2.41
N MET A 79 -5.76 -4.16 -1.97
CA MET A 79 -5.81 -5.60 -2.23
C MET A 79 -6.91 -6.26 -1.38
N MET A 80 -8.14 -6.26 -1.92
CA MET A 80 -9.35 -6.58 -1.16
C MET A 80 -9.47 -8.04 -0.72
N THR A 81 -8.98 -8.98 -1.52
CA THR A 81 -9.15 -10.42 -1.31
C THR A 81 -7.93 -11.08 -0.68
N ARG A 82 -8.16 -12.15 0.08
CA ARG A 82 -7.11 -13.05 0.58
C ARG A 82 -6.49 -13.89 -0.56
N GLY A 83 -5.36 -14.54 -0.28
CA GLY A 83 -4.67 -15.46 -1.19
C GLY A 83 -3.44 -14.86 -1.91
N GLY A 84 -3.03 -13.64 -1.55
CA GLY A 84 -1.85 -12.98 -2.11
C GLY A 84 -0.75 -12.78 -1.06
N GLU A 85 0.52 -12.94 -1.46
CA GLU A 85 1.65 -12.82 -0.53
C GLU A 85 1.86 -11.39 0.00
N HIS A 86 1.55 -10.37 -0.81
CA HIS A 86 1.78 -8.98 -0.45
C HIS A 86 0.99 -8.54 0.80
N SER A 87 -0.33 -8.79 0.83
CA SER A 87 -1.18 -8.42 1.97
C SER A 87 -0.98 -9.32 3.18
N GLU A 88 -0.67 -10.59 2.97
CA GLU A 88 -0.59 -11.59 4.04
C GLU A 88 0.80 -11.66 4.71
N LYS A 89 1.86 -11.32 3.98
CA LYS A 89 3.24 -11.49 4.44
C LYS A 89 4.04 -10.20 4.33
N ASP A 90 4.18 -9.64 3.14
CA ASP A 90 5.14 -8.55 2.89
C ASP A 90 4.82 -7.28 3.68
N ILE A 91 3.54 -6.85 3.69
CA ILE A 91 3.11 -5.68 4.46
C ILE A 91 3.26 -5.92 5.97
N PRO A 92 2.74 -7.03 6.55
CA PRO A 92 2.99 -7.36 7.95
C PRO A 92 4.47 -7.39 8.34
N GLU A 93 5.34 -7.90 7.47
CA GLU A 93 6.79 -7.91 7.71
C GLU A 93 7.41 -6.51 7.70
N ALA A 94 7.00 -5.65 6.77
CA ALA A 94 7.44 -4.25 6.74
C ALA A 94 6.99 -3.50 8.00
N ILE A 95 5.75 -3.71 8.45
CA ILE A 95 5.23 -3.15 9.71
C ILE A 95 6.05 -3.64 10.90
N LYS A 96 6.37 -4.95 10.98
CA LYS A 96 7.23 -5.49 12.04
C LYS A 96 8.60 -4.82 12.08
N ARG A 97 9.23 -4.60 10.91
CA ARG A 97 10.51 -3.89 10.82
C ARG A 97 10.40 -2.43 11.28
N ALA A 98 9.34 -1.74 10.86
CA ALA A 98 9.06 -0.35 11.25
C ALA A 98 8.84 -0.21 12.77
N LYS A 99 8.01 -1.09 13.35
CA LYS A 99 7.73 -1.15 14.80
C LYS A 99 8.99 -1.42 15.63
N LYS A 100 9.89 -2.29 15.15
CA LYS A 100 11.17 -2.55 15.82
C LYS A 100 12.05 -1.30 15.91
N LYS A 101 12.03 -0.44 14.89
CA LYS A 101 12.78 0.82 14.87
C LYS A 101 12.15 1.89 15.76
N ASN A 102 10.81 1.87 15.92
CA ASN A 102 10.06 2.91 16.63
C ASN A 102 8.98 2.28 17.55
N PRO A 103 9.37 1.71 18.71
CA PRO A 103 8.47 0.93 19.56
C PRO A 103 7.37 1.75 20.24
N LYS A 104 7.49 3.08 20.25
CA LYS A 104 6.51 4.00 20.86
C LYS A 104 5.32 4.30 19.95
N ILE A 105 5.45 4.09 18.64
CA ILE A 105 4.39 4.36 17.67
C ILE A 105 3.48 3.13 17.58
N GLU A 106 2.18 3.33 17.71
CA GLU A 106 1.19 2.28 17.48
C GLU A 106 1.07 2.02 15.97
N PHE A 107 1.07 0.75 15.57
CA PHE A 107 0.77 0.34 14.20
C PHE A 107 -0.51 -0.47 14.17
N ALA A 108 -1.45 -0.06 13.32
CA ALA A 108 -2.67 -0.80 13.03
C ALA A 108 -2.68 -1.21 11.55
N TYR A 109 -2.80 -2.51 11.27
CA TYR A 109 -2.98 -3.01 9.91
C TYR A 109 -4.44 -3.37 9.70
N VAL A 110 -5.14 -2.61 8.86
CA VAL A 110 -6.59 -2.72 8.63
C VAL A 110 -6.83 -3.65 7.43
N TRP A 111 -6.51 -4.92 7.63
CA TRP A 111 -6.69 -6.01 6.68
C TRP A 111 -6.67 -7.34 7.46
N PRO A 112 -7.45 -8.37 7.07
CA PRO A 112 -8.34 -8.46 5.90
C PRO A 112 -9.67 -7.73 6.07
N PHE A 113 -10.28 -7.34 4.94
CA PHE A 113 -11.62 -6.76 4.94
C PHE A 113 -12.73 -7.81 5.12
N ASP A 114 -13.90 -7.37 5.59
CA ASP A 114 -15.08 -8.21 5.66
C ASP A 114 -15.60 -8.52 4.24
N MET A 115 -15.86 -9.80 3.96
CA MET A 115 -16.29 -10.23 2.62
C MET A 115 -17.65 -9.66 2.22
N LYS A 116 -18.54 -9.38 3.18
CA LYS A 116 -19.84 -8.74 2.92
C LYS A 116 -19.68 -7.28 2.53
N GLU A 117 -18.72 -6.57 3.12
CA GLU A 117 -18.40 -5.19 2.73
C GLU A 117 -17.83 -5.13 1.33
N ILE A 118 -16.89 -6.03 0.99
CA ILE A 118 -16.37 -6.16 -0.38
C ILE A 118 -17.52 -6.46 -1.36
N ALA A 119 -18.37 -7.43 -1.03
CA ALA A 119 -19.52 -7.77 -1.89
C ALA A 119 -20.47 -6.58 -2.07
N THR A 120 -20.70 -5.80 -1.02
CA THR A 120 -21.55 -4.59 -1.06
C THR A 120 -20.96 -3.55 -2.01
N PHE A 121 -19.67 -3.25 -1.88
CA PHE A 121 -18.95 -2.36 -2.79
C PHE A 121 -19.06 -2.81 -4.26
N LEU A 122 -18.87 -4.10 -4.54
CA LEU A 122 -19.01 -4.64 -5.89
C LEU A 122 -20.44 -4.55 -6.42
N VAL A 123 -21.45 -4.82 -5.60
CA VAL A 123 -22.87 -4.68 -5.96
C VAL A 123 -23.20 -3.22 -6.30
N GLU A 124 -22.67 -2.25 -5.56
CA GLU A 124 -22.86 -0.82 -5.86
C GLU A 124 -22.28 -0.41 -7.22
N GLN A 125 -21.19 -1.03 -7.66
CA GLN A 125 -20.68 -0.83 -9.01
C GLN A 125 -21.60 -1.46 -10.06
N LEU A 126 -22.07 -2.69 -9.82
CA LEU A 126 -22.96 -3.41 -10.73
C LEU A 126 -24.30 -2.70 -10.94
N LYS A 127 -24.85 -2.05 -9.90
CA LYS A 127 -26.10 -1.27 -9.97
C LYS A 127 -26.07 -0.11 -10.98
N ARG A 128 -24.91 0.27 -11.50
CA ARG A 128 -24.79 1.30 -12.54
C ARG A 128 -25.08 0.76 -13.96
N TYR A 129 -25.19 -0.56 -14.10
CA TYR A 129 -25.31 -1.25 -15.38
C TYR A 129 -26.64 -2.01 -15.55
N PHE A 130 -27.51 -1.97 -14.53
CA PHE A 130 -28.86 -2.55 -14.57
C PHE A 130 -29.89 -1.52 -14.13
#